data_AF-A0A9E4Y6M9-F1
#
_entry.id   AF-A0A9E4Y6M9-F1
#
_cell.length_a   1.000
_cell.length_b   1.000
_cell.length_c   1.000
_cell.angle_alpha   90.00
_cell.angle_beta   90.00
_cell.angle_gamma   90.00
#
_symmetry.space_group_name_H-M   'P 1'
#
loop_
_entity.id
_entity.type
_entity.pdbx_description
1 polymer ?
#
loop_
_entity_poly.entity_id
_entity_poly.type
_entity_poly.pdbx_seq_one_letter_code
_entity_poly.pdbx_strand_id
1 'polypeptide(L)'
;KPCYLIADEHVTTFDQLMETDWKAYGLGRDPRCDTCMMHCGYEGSAIQEAMSSPRAFVEMVRRSSRPGVAKKARELERAAASAVDPRDGGSSA
;
A
#
# COMPACT_ATOMS: atom_id res chain seq x y z
N LYS A 1 1.49 -10.15 9.62
CA LYS A 1 2.66 -10.40 8.76
C LYS A 1 2.31 -9.92 7.35
N PRO A 2 3.08 -8.99 6.77
CA PRO A 2 2.65 -8.30 5.55
C PRO A 2 2.57 -9.26 4.36
N CYS A 3 1.88 -8.85 3.30
CA CYS A 3 1.78 -9.66 2.09
C CYS A 3 3.15 -9.85 1.42
N TYR A 4 3.28 -10.90 0.60
CA TYR A 4 4.52 -11.24 -0.10
C TYR A 4 5.08 -10.09 -0.97
N LEU A 5 4.24 -9.13 -1.36
CA LEU A 5 4.64 -7.96 -2.15
C LEU A 5 5.32 -6.87 -1.32
N ILE A 6 4.97 -6.74 -0.04
CA ILE A 6 5.62 -5.82 0.89
C ILE A 6 6.88 -6.47 1.49
N ALA A 7 6.84 -7.79 1.68
CA ALA A 7 8.00 -8.63 2.00
C ALA A 7 8.77 -8.33 3.31
N ASP A 8 8.26 -7.50 4.22
CA ASP A 8 8.96 -7.25 5.51
C ASP A 8 9.09 -8.51 6.38
N GLU A 9 8.14 -9.43 6.31
CA GLU A 9 8.15 -10.69 7.07
C GLU A 9 7.46 -11.81 6.27
N HIS A 10 7.99 -13.03 6.38
CA HIS A 10 7.43 -14.22 5.73
C HIS A 10 6.99 -15.26 6.76
N VAL A 11 5.94 -16.01 6.42
CA VAL A 11 5.40 -17.10 7.24
C VAL A 11 5.62 -18.43 6.58
N THR A 12 5.74 -19.46 7.41
CA THR A 12 5.86 -20.85 6.95
C THR A 12 4.50 -21.52 6.77
N THR A 13 3.43 -21.02 7.40
CA THR A 13 2.09 -21.60 7.33
C THR A 13 1.03 -20.56 6.99
N PHE A 14 -0.06 -21.05 6.38
CA PHE A 14 -1.22 -20.23 6.07
C PHE A 14 -1.92 -19.70 7.33
N ASP A 15 -1.97 -20.45 8.42
CA ASP A 15 -2.61 -20.00 9.66
C ASP A 15 -1.93 -18.74 10.21
N GLN A 16 -0.60 -18.70 10.22
CA GLN A 16 0.17 -17.51 10.62
C GLN A 16 -0.06 -16.33 9.67
N LEU A 17 -0.35 -16.59 8.39
CA LEU A 17 -0.75 -15.55 7.44
C LEU A 17 -2.11 -14.96 7.84
N MET A 18 -3.06 -15.82 8.23
CA MET A 18 -4.43 -15.42 8.59
C MET A 18 -4.51 -14.66 9.91
N GLU A 19 -3.55 -14.84 10.81
CA GLU A 19 -3.38 -14.04 12.04
C GLU A 19 -2.96 -12.58 11.77
N THR A 20 -2.63 -12.23 10.53
CA THR A 20 -2.30 -10.87 10.14
C THR A 20 -3.48 -9.91 10.35
N ASP A 21 -3.22 -8.74 10.92
CA ASP A 21 -4.19 -7.64 10.93
C ASP A 21 -4.35 -7.03 9.53
N TRP A 22 -5.16 -7.69 8.70
CA TRP A 22 -5.47 -7.25 7.33
C TRP A 22 -6.15 -5.88 7.28
N LYS A 23 -6.72 -5.40 8.41
CA LYS A 23 -7.33 -4.07 8.46
C LYS A 23 -6.29 -2.95 8.47
N ALA A 24 -5.02 -3.24 8.76
CA ALA A 24 -3.95 -2.27 8.67
C ALA A 24 -3.45 -2.04 7.22
N TYR A 25 -3.78 -2.94 6.28
CA TYR A 25 -3.26 -2.93 4.91
C TYR A 25 -4.35 -2.57 3.89
N GLY A 26 -3.92 -2.10 2.71
CA GLY A 26 -4.79 -1.70 1.61
C GLY A 26 -4.76 -0.19 1.32
N LEU A 27 -5.38 0.21 0.22
CA LEU A 27 -5.42 1.58 -0.27
C LEU A 27 -5.86 2.56 0.84
N GLY A 28 -5.02 3.56 1.14
CA GLY A 28 -5.29 4.55 2.18
C GLY A 28 -5.12 4.11 3.63
N ARG A 29 -4.66 2.87 3.87
CA ARG A 29 -4.33 2.36 5.21
C ARG A 29 -2.81 2.25 5.38
N ASP A 30 -2.15 1.60 4.43
CA ASP A 30 -0.69 1.51 4.33
C ASP A 30 -0.24 2.20 3.04
N PRO A 31 0.68 3.19 3.09
CA PRO A 31 1.13 3.92 1.92
C PRO A 31 1.80 3.03 0.85
N ARG A 32 2.36 1.89 1.25
CA ARG A 32 2.97 0.92 0.33
C ARG A 32 1.92 0.16 -0.48
N CYS A 33 0.67 0.14 -0.02
CA CYS A 33 -0.44 -0.49 -0.72
C CYS A 33 -1.05 0.40 -1.81
N ASP A 34 -0.68 1.68 -1.91
CA ASP A 34 -1.33 2.62 -2.82
C ASP A 34 -1.10 2.29 -4.30
N THR A 35 0.04 1.68 -4.62
CA THR A 35 0.40 1.27 -6.00
C THR A 35 1.02 -0.13 -6.04
N CYS A 36 0.69 -1.02 -5.09
CA CYS A 36 1.37 -2.32 -4.96
C CYS A 36 1.05 -3.33 -6.09
N MET A 37 0.25 -2.93 -7.08
CA MET A 37 -0.14 -3.72 -8.26
C MET A 37 -0.84 -5.06 -7.98
N MET A 38 -1.08 -5.43 -6.72
CA MET A 38 -1.86 -6.64 -6.36
C MET A 38 -3.29 -6.57 -6.91
N HIS A 39 -3.83 -5.36 -7.05
CA HIS A 39 -5.16 -5.11 -7.60
C HIS A 39 -5.20 -4.98 -9.14
N CYS A 40 -4.10 -5.30 -9.85
CA CYS A 40 -3.99 -5.14 -11.31
C CYS A 40 -5.13 -5.82 -12.11
N GLY A 41 -5.78 -6.86 -11.56
CA GLY A 41 -6.94 -7.51 -12.20
C GLY A 41 -8.27 -6.74 -12.09
N TYR A 42 -8.41 -5.82 -11.12
CA TYR A 42 -9.63 -5.04 -10.91
C TYR A 42 -9.60 -3.68 -11.65
N GLU A 43 -8.42 -3.18 -11.95
CA GLU A 43 -8.25 -1.84 -12.54
C GLU A 43 -8.84 -1.75 -13.95
N GLY A 44 -8.67 -2.78 -14.79
CA GLY A 44 -9.24 -2.79 -16.15
C GLY A 44 -10.77 -2.79 -16.18
N SER A 45 -11.41 -3.60 -15.32
CA SER A 45 -12.87 -3.64 -15.22
C SER A 45 -13.44 -2.40 -14.54
N ALA A 46 -12.75 -1.83 -13.55
CA ALA A 46 -13.11 -0.56 -12.93
C ALA A 46 -13.00 0.63 -13.92
N ILE A 47 -12.00 0.61 -14.82
CA ILE A 47 -11.89 1.60 -15.90
C ILE A 47 -13.03 1.46 -16.90
N GLN A 48 -13.33 0.24 -17.36
CA GLN A 48 -14.45 0.00 -18.28
C GLN A 48 -15.80 0.46 -17.70
N GLU A 49 -16.05 0.18 -16.41
CA GLU A 49 -17.24 0.66 -15.70
C GLU A 49 -17.26 2.19 -15.60
N ALA A 50 -16.14 2.82 -15.27
CA ALA A 50 -16.05 4.28 -15.21
C ALA A 50 -16.24 4.94 -16.57
N MET A 51 -15.81 4.32 -17.68
CA MET A 51 -16.08 4.83 -19.02
C MET A 51 -17.55 4.65 -19.43
N SER A 52 -18.26 3.69 -18.83
CA SER A 52 -19.66 3.37 -19.15
C SER A 52 -20.67 4.07 -18.23
N SER A 53 -20.24 4.59 -17.07
CA SER A 53 -21.09 5.17 -16.04
C SER A 53 -20.52 6.50 -15.51
N PRO A 54 -21.22 7.63 -15.69
CA PRO A 54 -20.79 8.93 -15.17
C PRO A 54 -20.61 8.96 -13.65
N ARG A 55 -21.42 8.18 -12.92
CA ARG A 55 -21.31 8.06 -11.46
C ARG A 55 -20.02 7.34 -11.06
N ALA A 56 -19.69 6.25 -11.74
CA ALA A 56 -18.46 5.50 -11.50
C ALA A 56 -17.21 6.33 -11.86
N PHE A 57 -17.30 7.14 -12.93
CA PHE A 57 -16.25 8.10 -13.28
C PHE A 57 -16.00 9.14 -12.17
N VAL A 58 -17.05 9.77 -11.65
CA VAL A 58 -16.93 10.75 -10.55
C VAL A 58 -16.42 10.10 -9.27
N GLU A 59 -16.79 8.85 -9.00
CA GLU A 59 -16.29 8.06 -7.87
C GLU A 59 -14.78 7.82 -8.00
N MET A 60 -14.33 7.33 -9.15
CA MET A 60 -12.93 7.11 -9.47
C MET A 60 -12.12 8.40 -9.31
N VAL A 61 -12.56 9.49 -9.94
CA VAL A 61 -11.89 10.80 -9.83
C VAL A 61 -11.81 11.26 -8.37
N ARG A 62 -12.87 11.09 -7.58
CA ARG A 62 -12.87 11.43 -6.15
C ARG A 62 -11.91 10.58 -5.33
N ARG A 63 -11.78 9.29 -5.64
CA ARG A 63 -10.82 8.39 -4.94
C ARG A 63 -9.38 8.70 -5.34
N SER A 64 -9.11 8.89 -6.62
CA SER A 64 -7.78 9.26 -7.13
C SER A 64 -7.34 10.64 -6.63
N SER A 65 -8.28 11.56 -6.44
CA SER A 65 -8.00 12.93 -6.01
C SER A 65 -8.05 13.13 -4.49
N ARG A 66 -8.28 12.08 -3.68
CA ARG A 66 -8.39 12.23 -2.21
C ARG A 66 -7.01 12.56 -1.59
N PRO A 67 -6.80 13.78 -1.08
CA PRO A 67 -5.54 14.20 -0.50
C PRO A 67 -5.47 13.71 0.95
N GLY A 68 -4.83 12.58 1.19
CA GLY A 68 -4.66 12.06 2.55
C GLY A 68 -3.56 11.02 2.67
N VAL A 69 -3.45 10.13 1.69
CA VAL A 69 -2.49 9.03 1.75
C VAL A 69 -1.10 9.48 1.33
N ALA A 70 -0.97 10.25 0.24
CA ALA A 70 0.33 10.79 -0.21
C ALA A 70 0.99 11.74 0.81
N LYS A 71 0.20 12.51 1.57
CA LYS A 71 0.73 13.39 2.64
C LYS A 71 1.21 12.56 3.84
N LYS A 72 0.41 11.58 4.27
CA LYS A 72 0.73 10.68 5.37
C LYS A 72 1.91 9.74 5.03
N ALA A 73 2.01 9.30 3.78
CA ALA A 73 3.14 8.56 3.23
C ALA A 73 4.43 9.37 3.35
N ARG A 74 4.44 10.62 2.84
CA ARG A 74 5.61 11.51 2.95
C ARG A 74 5.99 11.87 4.39
N GLU A 75 5.01 11.99 5.29
CA GLU A 75 5.27 12.19 6.72
C GLU A 75 5.89 10.94 7.36
N LEU A 76 5.38 9.75 7.06
CA LEU A 76 5.93 8.48 7.55
C LEU A 76 7.31 8.19 6.96
N GLU A 77 7.53 8.47 5.67
CA GLU A 77 8.84 8.38 5.02
C GLU A 77 9.84 9.38 5.62
N ARG A 78 9.42 10.62 5.92
CA ARG A 78 10.26 11.58 6.65
C ARG A 78 10.56 11.12 8.07
N ALA A 79 9.58 10.53 8.76
CA ALA A 79 9.76 10.01 10.11
C ALA A 79 10.71 8.80 10.11
N ALA A 80 10.58 7.90 9.15
CA ALA A 80 11.46 6.75 8.96
C ALA A 80 12.89 7.17 8.54
N ALA A 81 13.01 8.16 7.64
CA ALA A 81 14.30 8.72 7.25
C ALA A 81 15.00 9.48 8.39
N SER A 82 14.24 10.02 9.34
CA SER A 82 14.77 10.64 10.56
C SER A 82 15.20 9.60 11.62
N ALA A 83 14.81 8.33 11.46
CA ALA A 83 15.15 7.25 12.38
C ALA A 83 16.35 6.40 11.90
N VAL A 84 16.82 6.59 10.66
CA VAL A 84 18.08 6.02 10.17
C VAL A 84 19.25 6.79 10.79
N ASP A 85 19.92 6.15 11.75
CA ASP A 85 21.17 6.60 12.36
C ASP A 85 22.30 6.57 11.31
N PRO A 86 23.14 7.60 11.17
CA PRO A 86 24.25 7.61 10.20
C PRO A 86 25.32 6.51 10.42
N ARG A 87 25.19 5.65 11.44
CA ARG A 87 26.18 4.63 11.81
C ARG A 87 25.99 3.25 11.19
N ASP A 88 24.96 3.01 10.37
CA ASP A 88 24.82 1.73 9.64
C ASP A 88 25.69 1.62 8.36
N GLY A 89 26.85 2.27 8.39
CA GLY A 89 27.99 1.94 7.53
C GLY A 89 28.91 0.98 8.27
N GLY A 90 28.59 -0.32 8.29
CA GLY A 90 29.32 -1.31 9.07
C GLY A 90 29.33 -2.70 8.43
N SER A 91 30.45 -3.01 7.79
CA SER A 91 30.91 -4.34 7.38
C SER A 91 30.53 -5.49 8.33
N SER A 92 30.10 -6.64 7.80
CA SER A 92 30.63 -7.96 8.21
C SER A 92 30.00 -9.12 7.42
N ALA A 93 30.89 -9.93 6.82
CA ALA A 93 30.81 -11.36 6.50
C ALA A 93 29.78 -11.88 5.47
#